data_AF-B7QE76-F1
#
_entry.id   AF-B7QE76-F1
#
_cell.length_a   1.000
_cell.length_b   1.000
_cell.length_c   1.000
_cell.angle_alpha   90.00
_cell.angle_beta   90.00
_cell.angle_gamma   90.00
#
_symmetry.space_group_name_H-M   'P 1'
#
loop_
_entity.id
_entity.type
_entity.pdbx_description
1 polymer ?
#
loop_
_entity_poly.entity_id
_entity_poly.type
_entity_poly.pdbx_seq_one_letter_code
_entity_poly.pdbx_strand_id
1 'polypeptide(L)'
;GYDALSYHNGEKFTIKKSMTQPPDKDKCSDRLSGGWWFKECNEANLNGRKFKNPSQLPSTLKTLGITWHIKGNEESYKYIYDSVEMKIRDYDYGFCTGAFKSKRT
;
A
#
# COMPACT_ATOMS: atom_id res chain seq x y z
N GLY A 1 14.46 -4.23 -6.40
CA GLY A 1 13.33 -3.28 -6.31
C GLY A 1 13.06 -2.98 -4.85
N TYR A 2 12.62 -1.77 -4.52
CA TYR A 2 12.22 -1.40 -3.16
C TYR A 2 10.84 -1.97 -2.84
N ASP A 3 10.70 -2.60 -1.67
CA ASP A 3 9.42 -3.05 -1.14
C ASP A 3 8.80 -1.94 -0.28
N ALA A 4 7.90 -1.15 -0.87
CA ALA A 4 7.21 -0.08 -0.17
C ALA A 4 6.22 -0.59 0.88
N LEU A 5 5.70 -1.83 0.74
CA LEU A 5 4.79 -2.42 1.73
C LEU A 5 5.51 -2.70 3.05
N SER A 6 6.80 -3.06 3.00
CA SER A 6 7.60 -3.35 4.21
C SER A 6 7.69 -2.18 5.20
N TYR A 7 7.53 -0.93 4.73
CA TYR A 7 7.51 0.26 5.58
C TYR A 7 6.36 0.24 6.61
N HIS A 8 5.27 -0.43 6.25
CA HIS A 8 4.04 -0.54 7.03
C HIS A 8 4.05 -1.73 8.01
N ASN A 9 5.16 -2.48 8.11
CA ASN A 9 5.26 -3.62 9.02
C ASN A 9 5.03 -3.22 10.48
N GLY A 10 4.17 -3.98 11.17
CA GLY A 10 3.84 -3.77 12.58
C GLY A 10 2.78 -2.70 12.83
N GLU A 11 2.34 -1.96 11.80
CA GLU A 11 1.29 -0.97 11.96
C GLU A 11 -0.09 -1.60 12.11
N LYS A 12 -1.00 -0.86 12.76
CA LYS A 12 -2.39 -1.27 12.91
C LYS A 12 -3.19 -0.84 11.69
N PHE A 13 -4.13 -1.69 11.27
CA PHE A 13 -5.06 -1.31 10.23
C PHE A 13 -5.97 -0.17 10.72
N THR A 14 -6.03 0.91 9.95
CA THR A 14 -6.90 2.06 10.23
C THR A 14 -7.61 2.51 8.96
N ILE A 15 -8.70 3.27 9.11
CA ILE A 15 -9.53 3.74 7.99
C ILE A 15 -9.44 5.25 7.93
N LYS A 16 -9.11 5.79 6.74
CA LYS A 16 -9.08 7.23 6.46
C LYS A 16 -10.20 7.59 5.50
N LYS A 17 -11.07 8.53 5.89
CA LYS A 17 -12.17 9.00 5.05
C LYS A 17 -11.70 10.29 4.39
N SER A 18 -11.19 10.15 3.17
CA SER A 18 -10.72 11.24 2.29
C SER A 18 -11.48 12.58 2.39
N MET A 19 -12.78 12.58 2.71
CA MET A 19 -13.68 13.74 2.75
C MET A 19 -13.89 14.40 4.12
N THR A 20 -13.37 13.86 5.22
CA THR A 20 -13.55 14.45 6.56
C THR A 20 -12.41 15.41 6.93
N GLN A 21 -12.75 16.49 7.64
CA GLN A 21 -11.80 17.42 8.28
C GLN A 21 -10.79 16.65 9.17
N PRO A 22 -9.60 17.21 9.49
CA PRO A 22 -8.54 16.56 10.27
C PRO A 22 -9.07 15.72 11.46
N PRO A 23 -8.47 14.52 11.73
CA PRO A 23 -7.03 14.24 11.65
C PRO A 23 -6.63 13.22 10.56
N ASP A 24 -7.22 13.28 9.38
CA ASP A 24 -6.90 12.38 8.26
C ASP A 24 -5.69 12.82 7.41
N LYS A 25 -4.76 13.56 8.02
CA LYS A 25 -3.50 13.97 7.41
C LYS A 25 -2.37 13.02 7.80
N ASP A 26 -1.52 12.76 6.84
CA ASP A 26 -0.24 12.08 6.98
C ASP A 26 0.86 13.14 6.85
N LYS A 27 2.07 12.95 7.41
CA LYS A 27 3.08 14.01 7.32
C LYS A 27 3.60 14.21 5.90
N CYS A 28 3.50 13.18 5.07
CA CYS A 28 3.93 13.19 3.68
C CYS A 28 2.80 13.40 2.67
N SER A 29 1.53 13.45 3.11
CA SER A 29 0.40 13.54 2.19
C SER A 29 -0.79 14.26 2.82
N ASP A 30 -1.35 15.21 2.07
CA ASP A 30 -2.47 16.03 2.53
C ASP A 30 -3.73 15.21 2.82
N ARG A 31 -3.93 14.12 2.06
CA ARG A 31 -5.12 13.27 2.17
C ARG A 31 -4.79 11.83 1.82
N LEU A 32 -5.36 10.91 2.59
CA LEU A 32 -5.36 9.49 2.33
C LEU A 32 -6.79 8.96 2.20
N SER A 33 -6.95 7.77 1.63
CA SER A 33 -8.26 7.13 1.52
C SER A 33 -8.20 5.63 1.71
N GLY A 34 -9.32 5.05 2.11
CA GLY A 34 -9.45 3.60 2.28
C GLY A 34 -8.96 3.13 3.65
N GLY A 35 -8.93 1.81 3.80
CA GLY A 35 -8.35 1.16 4.97
C GLY A 35 -6.97 0.62 4.64
N TRP A 36 -5.98 0.97 5.45
CA TRP A 36 -4.59 0.56 5.25
C TRP A 36 -3.84 0.51 6.58
N TRP A 37 -2.65 -0.08 6.56
CA TRP A 37 -1.70 -0.04 7.66
C TRP A 37 -0.92 1.29 7.64
N PHE A 38 -1.63 2.40 7.83
CA PHE A 38 -1.05 3.75 7.74
C PHE A 38 0.02 3.99 8.82
N LYS A 39 1.06 4.76 8.46
CA LYS A 39 2.17 5.19 9.32
C LYS A 39 2.35 6.71 9.20
N GLU A 40 3.42 7.29 9.76
CA GLU A 40 3.72 8.73 9.74
C GLU A 40 3.89 9.33 8.34
N CYS A 41 4.35 8.51 7.41
CA CYS A 41 4.27 8.74 5.97
C CYS A 41 3.62 7.53 5.32
N ASN A 42 2.97 7.68 4.17
CA ASN A 42 2.39 6.55 3.46
C ASN A 42 3.27 6.17 2.25
N GLU A 43 3.99 5.05 2.33
CA GLU A 43 4.88 4.56 1.25
C GLU A 43 4.15 3.74 0.17
N ALA A 44 3.06 3.09 0.52
CA ALA A 44 2.14 2.45 -0.41
C ALA A 44 0.72 2.55 0.13
N ASN A 45 -0.28 2.59 -0.74
CA ASN A 45 -1.67 2.37 -0.36
C ASN A 45 -2.38 1.68 -1.52
N LEU A 46 -2.48 0.36 -1.43
CA LEU A 46 -3.10 -0.45 -2.48
C LEU A 46 -4.64 -0.45 -2.38
N ASN A 47 -5.18 0.00 -1.24
CA ASN A 47 -6.61 0.15 -1.01
C ASN A 47 -7.10 1.59 -1.26
N GLY A 48 -6.29 2.40 -1.95
CA GLY A 48 -6.66 3.75 -2.33
C GLY A 48 -7.77 3.81 -3.38
N ARG A 49 -8.32 4.99 -3.58
CA ARG A 49 -9.42 5.25 -4.50
C ARG A 49 -9.02 4.98 -5.95
N LYS A 50 -9.79 4.15 -6.65
CA LYS A 50 -9.65 4.00 -8.09
C LYS A 50 -10.11 5.26 -8.82
N PHE A 51 -9.27 5.79 -9.71
CA PHE A 51 -9.59 6.92 -10.57
C PHE A 51 -9.74 6.47 -12.02
N LYS A 52 -10.70 7.04 -12.76
CA LYS A 52 -10.88 6.76 -14.20
C LYS A 52 -9.88 7.53 -15.06
N ASN A 53 -9.59 8.78 -14.68
CA ASN A 53 -8.73 9.71 -15.44
C ASN A 53 -7.63 10.30 -14.54
N PRO A 54 -6.66 9.51 -14.06
CA PRO A 54 -5.66 9.95 -13.09
C PRO A 54 -4.77 11.09 -13.61
N SER A 55 -4.58 11.19 -14.93
CA SER A 55 -3.76 12.23 -15.58
C SER A 55 -4.32 13.64 -15.43
N GLN A 56 -5.63 13.78 -15.23
CA GLN A 56 -6.32 15.08 -15.08
C GLN A 56 -6.41 15.54 -13.62
N LEU A 57 -5.93 14.73 -12.67
CA LEU A 57 -6.02 15.05 -11.25
C LEU A 57 -4.87 15.97 -10.80
N PRO A 58 -5.15 16.96 -9.95
CA PRO A 58 -4.10 17.68 -9.23
C PRO A 58 -3.35 16.73 -8.30
N SER A 59 -2.05 16.99 -8.09
CA SER A 59 -1.15 16.14 -7.28
C SER A 59 -1.73 15.80 -5.89
N THR A 60 -2.41 16.74 -5.24
CA THR A 60 -3.02 16.58 -3.91
C THR A 60 -4.17 15.57 -3.87
N LEU A 61 -4.81 15.29 -5.02
CA LEU A 61 -5.83 14.25 -5.12
C LEU A 61 -5.24 12.90 -5.53
N LYS A 62 -4.02 12.88 -6.09
CA LYS A 62 -3.38 11.65 -6.52
C LYS A 62 -2.99 10.75 -5.34
N THR A 63 -2.65 11.35 -4.20
CA THR A 63 -2.35 10.63 -2.94
C THR A 63 -3.54 9.85 -2.38
N LEU A 64 -4.77 10.17 -2.82
CA LEU A 64 -5.95 9.38 -2.49
C LEU A 64 -6.00 8.04 -3.22
N GLY A 65 -5.23 7.89 -4.30
CA GLY A 65 -5.32 6.77 -5.22
C GLY A 65 -4.56 5.52 -4.79
N ILE A 66 -4.58 4.51 -5.65
CA ILE A 66 -3.75 3.31 -5.52
C ILE A 66 -2.30 3.73 -5.77
N THR A 67 -1.44 3.63 -4.76
CA THR A 67 -0.07 4.19 -4.77
C THR A 67 0.98 3.18 -4.34
N TRP A 68 2.18 3.30 -4.92
CA TRP A 68 3.38 2.56 -4.55
C TRP A 68 4.60 3.45 -4.80
N HIS A 69 5.29 3.87 -3.76
CA HIS A 69 6.41 4.80 -3.89
C HIS A 69 7.72 4.09 -4.18
N ILE A 70 8.54 4.74 -5.01
CA ILE A 70 9.83 4.25 -5.45
C ILE A 70 10.88 5.00 -4.64
N LYS A 71 11.63 4.26 -3.80
CA LYS A 71 12.70 4.83 -2.98
C LYS A 71 13.69 5.62 -3.84
N GLY A 72 13.95 6.86 -3.45
CA GLY A 72 14.83 7.78 -4.17
C GLY A 72 14.20 8.50 -5.36
N ASN A 73 12.89 8.33 -5.60
CA ASN A 73 12.15 9.07 -6.62
C ASN A 73 10.94 9.78 -6.00
N GLU A 74 11.10 11.06 -5.67
CA GLU A 74 10.04 11.90 -5.09
C GLU A 74 8.83 12.07 -6.02
N GLU A 75 9.01 11.99 -7.34
CA GLU A 75 7.88 12.09 -8.27
C GLU A 75 6.93 10.90 -8.18
N SER A 76 7.40 9.77 -7.66
CA SER A 76 6.58 8.56 -7.51
C SER A 76 5.38 8.74 -6.56
N TYR A 77 5.37 9.78 -5.71
CA TYR A 77 4.19 10.18 -4.93
C TYR A 77 3.01 10.64 -5.79
N LYS A 78 3.26 10.98 -7.06
CA LYS A 78 2.24 11.39 -8.03
C LYS A 78 1.78 10.24 -8.93
N TYR A 79 2.38 9.05 -8.82
CA TYR A 79 2.01 7.90 -9.63
C TYR A 79 0.77 7.24 -9.05
N ILE A 80 -0.23 7.00 -9.89
CA ILE A 80 -1.44 6.26 -9.54
C ILE A 80 -1.49 5.03 -10.41
N TYR A 81 -1.78 3.89 -9.79
CA TYR A 81 -1.94 2.62 -10.47
C TYR A 81 -3.41 2.37 -10.79
N ASP A 82 -3.70 1.87 -11.98
CA ASP A 82 -5.08 1.58 -12.43
C ASP A 82 -5.63 0.26 -11.90
N SER A 83 -4.73 -0.66 -11.54
CA SER A 83 -5.04 -1.98 -11.02
C SER A 83 -3.99 -2.45 -10.03
N VAL A 84 -4.40 -3.32 -9.13
CA VAL A 84 -3.52 -3.95 -8.14
C VAL A 84 -4.06 -5.33 -7.80
N GLU A 85 -3.14 -6.24 -7.48
CA GLU A 85 -3.45 -7.57 -7.00
C GLU A 85 -2.48 -7.92 -5.86
N MET A 86 -3.02 -8.24 -4.67
CA MET A 86 -2.23 -8.73 -3.54
C MET A 86 -2.43 -10.23 -3.44
N LYS A 87 -1.34 -11.00 -3.49
CA LYS A 87 -1.35 -12.46 -3.35
C LYS A 87 -0.50 -12.88 -2.17
N ILE A 88 -0.98 -13.87 -1.45
CA ILE A 88 -0.22 -14.56 -0.41
C ILE A 88 0.08 -15.98 -0.87
N ARG A 89 1.19 -16.52 -0.41
CA ARG A 89 1.62 -17.90 -0.60
C ARG A 89 2.42 -18.35 0.60
N ASP A 90 2.53 -19.64 0.79
CA ASP A 90 3.39 -20.19 1.84
C ASP A 90 4.83 -19.74 1.61
N TYR A 91 5.55 -19.51 2.70
CA TYR A 91 6.94 -19.05 2.64
C TYR A 91 7.84 -20.05 1.90
N ASP A 92 7.52 -21.34 2.00
CA ASP A 92 8.21 -22.47 1.34
C ASP A 92 7.59 -22.85 -0.03
N TYR A 93 6.63 -22.09 -0.56
CA TYR A 93 6.04 -22.33 -1.87
C TYR A 93 7.11 -22.21 -2.97
N GLY A 94 7.59 -23.35 -3.48
CA GLY A 94 8.73 -23.45 -4.40
C GLY A 94 9.79 -24.46 -3.95
N PHE A 95 9.75 -24.92 -2.71
CA PHE A 95 10.55 -26.04 -2.21
C PHE A 95 9.63 -27.23 -1.95
N CYS A 96 9.25 -27.94 -3.01
CA CYS A 96 8.77 -29.30 -2.87
C CYS A 96 9.91 -30.23 -2.42
N THR A 97 10.45 -30.05 -1.21
CA THR A 97 10.75 -31.22 -0.38
C THR A 97 9.52 -31.36 0.48
N GLY A 98 8.61 -32.26 0.08
CA GLY A 98 7.43 -32.54 0.88
C GLY A 98 7.81 -32.72 2.34
N ALA A 99 6.92 -32.34 3.25
CA ALA A 99 7.06 -32.73 4.64
C ALA A 99 7.28 -34.25 4.64
N PHE A 100 8.50 -34.70 4.94
CA PHE A 100 8.67 -35.97 5.63
C PHE A 100 7.93 -35.76 6.94
N LYS A 101 6.62 -36.02 6.91
CA LYS A 101 5.85 -36.31 8.10
C LYS A 101 6.57 -37.50 8.71
N SER A 102 7.46 -37.24 9.66
CA SER A 102 7.96 -38.27 10.54
C SER A 102 6.72 -38.93 11.10
N LYS A 103 6.53 -40.20 10.76
CA LYS A 103 5.53 -41.02 11.44
C LYS A 103 5.93 -40.96 12.89
N ARG A 104 5.09 -40.33 13.73
CA ARG A 104 5.19 -40.47 15.18
C ARG A 104 5.07 -41.98 15.47
N THR A 105 6.20 -42.60 15.79
CA THR A 105 6.26 -43.86 16.54
C THR A 105 5.62 -43.67 17.91
#